data_AF-A0A2I0N5C8-F1
#
_entry.id   AF-A0A2I0N5C8-F1
#
_cell.length_a   1.000
_cell.length_b   1.000
_cell.length_c   1.000
_cell.angle_alpha   90.00
_cell.angle_beta   90.00
_cell.angle_gamma   90.00
#
_symmetry.space_group_name_H-M   'P 1'
#
loop_
_entity.id
_entity.type
_entity.pdbx_description
1 polymer ?
#
loop_
_entity_poly.entity_id
_entity_poly.type
_entity_poly.pdbx_seq_one_letter_code
_entity_poly.pdbx_strand_id
1 'polypeptide(L)'
;MQLIARKRQFEAALVVLLLFVAVPSFCGCTGTTKNGNPAGKSTDAVSGTGGAGSVPNQASLQPLEIKGEKSIPISPASAFAIPLFASLFKNHGTDIKISDDGIKIDMKDYSHFSSQLAITFWKEAKTCIVANSYGESLLLSPLSWMLDAPILIYGNTTGSAMSILKPDSVISTDGVPIDTGIKLSTDGILDCTLQKARERNVNLKYAVFTNSNDSGSAVPYLSSLSALISAYRNGVIVQIADGYYPAGAVIETNATGIIQMVKKTITAINPNYVCIVGAPDSVPFIINKTIVEPTEGVLVASDNYYADTDDKPLFPEVAIGRILAANLIDASALFHRYVGYNEYLEESAVNQLSWQNCAFIYTVGSVEESIPCVEQTTKSLIDAEFTVYQSHSYASNVLAQQLLATANYNYLWMLDHGTVGGCGLADFSGIACHPSVVYSGGCNTGHTDNVTLKDTAVCKAINAGVASYVGPTRVAWAGLRIGAHDLTPYCRYTRDDYMAKTFFGRLAGQNLSVGIALKNAKINYFNDSFVFVIGSYPEDEYNYDDIDMVTLLESTLYGDPAFNPYEPCNEGK
;
A
#
# COMPACT_ATOMS: atom_id res chain seq x y z
N MET A 1 7.12 39.20 23.18
CA MET A 1 8.28 39.86 22.55
C MET A 1 9.03 38.98 21.54
N GLN A 2 9.08 37.65 21.68
CA GLN A 2 9.67 36.76 20.65
C GLN A 2 8.88 36.71 19.32
N LEU A 3 7.61 37.15 19.31
CA LEU A 3 6.76 37.25 18.10
C LEU A 3 7.19 38.39 17.13
N ILE A 4 7.82 39.46 17.64
CA ILE A 4 8.27 40.60 16.81
C ILE A 4 9.62 40.30 16.13
N ALA A 5 10.43 39.40 16.71
CA ALA A 5 11.72 38.99 16.15
C ALA A 5 11.56 38.13 14.88
N ARG A 6 10.53 37.27 14.81
CA ARG A 6 10.28 36.43 13.62
C ARG A 6 9.67 37.20 12.44
N LYS A 7 8.87 38.26 12.71
CA LYS A 7 8.32 39.11 11.64
C LYS A 7 9.39 39.90 10.88
N ARG A 8 10.47 40.33 11.57
CA ARG A 8 11.58 41.05 10.95
C ARG A 8 12.56 40.16 10.15
N GLN A 9 12.66 38.87 10.47
CA GLN A 9 13.40 37.92 9.62
C GLN A 9 12.67 37.61 8.31
N PHE A 10 11.33 37.68 8.32
CA PHE A 10 10.50 37.43 7.14
C PHE A 10 10.53 38.61 6.14
N GLU A 11 10.59 39.85 6.63
CA GLU A 11 10.66 41.05 5.76
C GLU A 11 12.06 41.26 5.15
N ALA A 12 13.12 40.73 5.77
CA ALA A 12 14.49 40.85 5.25
C ALA A 12 14.82 39.88 4.10
N ALA A 13 14.08 38.77 3.96
CA ALA A 13 14.27 37.79 2.88
C ALA A 13 13.64 38.24 1.54
N LEU A 14 12.82 39.30 1.54
CA LEU A 14 12.06 39.74 0.37
C LEU A 14 12.81 40.74 -0.54
N VAL A 15 14.01 41.20 -0.15
CA VAL A 15 14.75 42.29 -0.86
C VAL A 15 16.00 41.82 -1.61
N VAL A 16 16.39 40.55 -1.52
CA VAL A 16 17.60 40.05 -2.22
C VAL A 16 17.27 38.77 -2.99
N LEU A 17 16.68 38.90 -4.17
CA LEU A 17 16.96 37.99 -5.30
C LEU A 17 16.39 38.54 -6.64
N LEU A 18 17.00 39.62 -7.12
CA LEU A 18 17.06 39.93 -8.54
C LEU A 18 18.53 39.82 -8.89
N LEU A 19 18.92 38.83 -9.73
CA LEU A 19 20.04 38.91 -10.69
C LEU A 19 20.34 37.52 -11.33
N PHE A 20 20.18 37.52 -12.66
CA PHE A 20 20.78 36.68 -13.70
C PHE A 20 20.37 35.21 -13.94
N VAL A 21 19.72 35.06 -15.11
CA VAL A 21 19.64 33.89 -15.98
C VAL A 21 20.92 33.78 -16.82
N ALA A 22 21.55 32.61 -16.86
CA ALA A 22 22.30 32.10 -18.01
C ALA A 22 22.46 30.57 -17.90
N VAL A 23 21.79 29.82 -18.78
CA VAL A 23 21.96 28.37 -18.94
C VAL A 23 22.76 28.14 -20.23
N PRO A 24 23.86 27.37 -20.21
CA PRO A 24 24.43 26.81 -21.43
C PRO A 24 23.85 25.41 -21.71
N SER A 25 23.56 25.22 -22.99
CA SER A 25 23.13 24.01 -23.66
C SER A 25 24.11 22.84 -23.45
N PHE A 26 23.60 21.63 -23.20
CA PHE A 26 24.39 20.41 -23.28
C PHE A 26 23.94 19.53 -24.46
N CYS A 27 24.92 19.27 -25.33
CA CYS A 27 24.87 18.38 -26.48
C CYS A 27 25.16 16.93 -26.04
N GLY A 28 24.56 15.97 -26.75
CA GLY A 28 24.33 14.61 -26.26
C GLY A 28 25.47 13.60 -26.33
N CYS A 29 25.11 12.37 -25.94
CA CYS A 29 25.81 11.14 -26.27
C CYS A 29 24.80 9.98 -26.19
N THR A 30 24.45 9.42 -27.35
CA THR A 30 23.74 8.16 -27.50
C THR A 30 24.71 6.99 -27.26
N GLY A 31 24.45 6.18 -26.24
CA GLY A 31 25.16 4.92 -25.99
C GLY A 31 24.18 3.75 -26.06
N THR A 32 24.24 3.00 -27.14
CA THR A 32 23.53 1.73 -27.34
C THR A 32 24.19 0.62 -26.51
N THR A 33 23.46 -0.01 -25.60
CA THR A 33 23.89 -1.27 -24.96
C THR A 33 23.05 -2.44 -25.44
N LYS A 34 23.77 -3.48 -25.86
CA LYS A 34 23.28 -4.73 -26.44
C LYS A 34 22.52 -5.57 -25.42
N ASN A 35 21.43 -6.17 -25.89
CA ASN A 35 20.65 -7.21 -25.24
C ASN A 35 21.51 -8.43 -24.88
N GLY A 36 21.51 -8.79 -23.59
CA GLY A 36 21.93 -10.09 -23.09
C GLY A 36 20.77 -10.70 -22.31
N ASN A 37 20.27 -11.84 -22.78
CA ASN A 37 19.39 -12.73 -22.01
C ASN A 37 20.17 -13.27 -20.79
N PRO A 38 19.54 -13.50 -19.62
CA PRO A 38 18.96 -14.83 -19.42
C PRO A 38 17.75 -14.90 -18.45
N ALA A 39 16.81 -15.80 -18.74
CA ALA A 39 15.88 -16.36 -17.74
C ALA A 39 16.47 -17.66 -17.18
N GLY A 40 17.21 -17.57 -16.08
CA GLY A 40 17.54 -18.71 -15.23
C GLY A 40 16.55 -18.78 -14.07
N LYS A 41 15.85 -19.90 -13.92
CA LYS A 41 15.07 -20.19 -12.71
C LYS A 41 16.04 -20.34 -11.54
N SER A 42 16.17 -19.30 -10.71
CA SER A 42 16.74 -19.44 -9.37
C SER A 42 15.69 -20.10 -8.48
N THR A 43 15.88 -21.38 -8.18
CA THR A 43 15.27 -22.02 -7.03
C THR A 43 16.32 -22.04 -5.94
N ASP A 44 16.37 -21.01 -5.09
CA ASP A 44 17.12 -21.03 -3.83
C ASP A 44 16.43 -21.93 -2.80
N ALA A 45 16.03 -23.14 -3.22
CA ALA A 45 15.85 -24.24 -2.31
C ALA A 45 17.26 -24.65 -1.88
N VAL A 46 17.66 -24.22 -0.69
CA VAL A 46 18.77 -24.84 0.04
C VAL A 46 18.35 -26.29 0.30
N SER A 47 18.56 -27.15 -0.69
CA SER A 47 18.43 -28.60 -0.56
C SER A 47 19.65 -29.08 0.21
N GLY A 48 19.66 -28.76 1.50
CA GLY A 48 20.50 -29.45 2.46
C GLY A 48 20.03 -30.89 2.52
N THR A 49 20.60 -31.75 1.68
CA THR A 49 20.58 -33.19 1.89
C THR A 49 21.35 -33.46 3.17
N GLY A 50 20.61 -33.43 4.28
CA GLY A 50 21.10 -33.80 5.60
C GLY A 50 21.53 -35.26 5.57
N GLY A 51 22.77 -35.52 5.17
CA GLY A 51 23.46 -36.73 5.58
C GLY A 51 23.41 -36.79 7.10
N ALA A 52 23.15 -37.98 7.63
CA ALA A 52 23.13 -38.29 9.07
C ALA A 52 24.53 -38.10 9.70
N GLY A 53 25.06 -36.88 9.65
CA GLY A 53 26.25 -36.43 10.32
C GLY A 53 25.90 -36.17 11.78
N SER A 54 26.74 -36.70 12.66
CA SER A 54 26.76 -36.49 14.11
C SER A 54 26.11 -35.18 14.54
N VAL A 55 25.04 -35.29 15.34
CA VAL A 55 24.35 -34.16 15.99
C VAL A 55 25.42 -33.23 16.58
N PRO A 56 25.56 -31.99 16.09
CA PRO A 56 26.48 -31.03 16.68
C PRO A 56 26.16 -30.93 18.16
N ASN A 57 27.18 -30.94 19.02
CA ASN A 57 27.03 -30.71 20.47
C ASN A 57 25.99 -29.61 20.69
N GLN A 58 24.90 -29.95 21.38
CA GLN A 58 23.80 -29.03 21.73
C GLN A 58 24.39 -27.86 22.53
N ALA A 59 24.90 -26.84 21.84
CA ALA A 59 25.06 -25.54 22.44
C ALA A 59 23.68 -25.16 22.97
N SER A 60 23.58 -24.96 24.28
CA SER A 60 22.31 -24.68 24.94
C SER A 60 21.61 -23.52 24.24
N LEU A 61 20.41 -23.76 23.71
CA LEU A 61 19.58 -22.70 23.15
C LEU A 61 19.28 -21.69 24.28
N GLN A 62 19.75 -20.46 24.14
CA GLN A 62 19.53 -19.40 25.11
C GLN A 62 18.50 -18.40 24.58
N PRO A 63 17.65 -17.82 25.45
CA PRO A 63 16.76 -16.73 25.06
C PRO A 63 17.52 -15.59 24.38
N LEU A 64 16.86 -14.90 23.46
CA LEU A 64 17.34 -13.69 22.84
C LEU A 64 17.45 -12.59 23.90
N GLU A 65 18.60 -11.91 23.95
CA GLU A 65 18.80 -10.79 24.85
C GLU A 65 18.08 -9.55 24.29
N ILE A 66 16.82 -9.38 24.66
CA ILE A 66 16.03 -8.19 24.35
C ILE A 66 16.01 -7.33 25.60
N LYS A 67 16.45 -6.07 25.50
CA LYS A 67 16.66 -5.16 26.65
C LYS A 67 15.36 -4.63 27.28
N GLY A 68 14.34 -5.48 27.46
CA GLY A 68 13.01 -5.08 27.91
C GLY A 68 12.34 -4.05 27.00
N GLU A 69 12.80 -3.94 25.77
CA GLU A 69 12.32 -2.96 24.80
C GLU A 69 10.92 -3.37 24.33
N LYS A 70 9.97 -2.44 24.35
CA LYS A 70 8.64 -2.64 23.77
C LYS A 70 8.67 -2.70 22.24
N SER A 71 9.77 -2.27 21.63
CA SER A 71 9.98 -2.23 20.19
C SER A 71 11.22 -3.04 19.85
N ILE A 72 11.13 -3.93 18.86
CA ILE A 72 12.25 -4.73 18.37
C ILE A 72 12.67 -4.15 17.02
N PRO A 73 13.85 -3.54 16.91
CA PRO A 73 14.35 -3.07 15.63
C PRO A 73 14.91 -4.25 14.82
N ILE A 74 14.53 -4.37 13.56
CA ILE A 74 14.99 -5.39 12.61
C ILE A 74 15.68 -4.70 11.46
N SER A 75 16.84 -5.20 11.04
CA SER A 75 17.53 -4.62 9.88
C SER A 75 16.78 -4.93 8.58
N PRO A 76 16.84 -4.07 7.54
CA PRO A 76 16.24 -4.37 6.24
C PRO A 76 16.68 -5.71 5.65
N ALA A 77 17.96 -6.08 5.83
CA ALA A 77 18.51 -7.36 5.37
C ALA A 77 17.89 -8.59 6.07
N SER A 78 17.17 -8.37 7.17
CA SER A 78 16.55 -9.40 8.00
C SER A 78 15.03 -9.35 7.98
N ALA A 79 14.44 -8.58 7.06
CA ALA A 79 12.99 -8.47 6.92
C ALA A 79 12.29 -9.81 6.65
N PHE A 80 13.00 -10.80 6.09
CA PHE A 80 12.50 -12.17 5.98
C PHE A 80 12.07 -12.79 7.34
N ALA A 81 12.54 -12.26 8.47
CA ALA A 81 12.17 -12.74 9.80
C ALA A 81 10.90 -12.09 10.37
N ILE A 82 10.36 -11.04 9.75
CA ILE A 82 9.16 -10.33 10.21
C ILE A 82 7.94 -11.26 10.42
N PRO A 83 7.69 -12.28 9.58
CA PRO A 83 6.61 -13.24 9.81
C PRO A 83 6.60 -13.87 11.21
N LEU A 84 7.77 -14.08 11.81
CA LEU A 84 7.89 -14.67 13.14
C LEU A 84 7.30 -13.81 14.26
N PHE A 85 7.10 -12.52 14.01
CA PHE A 85 6.64 -11.55 14.99
C PHE A 85 5.14 -11.30 14.96
N ALA A 86 4.37 -11.90 14.03
CA ALA A 86 2.94 -11.62 13.89
C ALA A 86 2.15 -11.84 15.20
N SER A 87 2.41 -12.95 15.91
CA SER A 87 1.80 -13.21 17.21
C SER A 87 2.30 -12.28 18.30
N LEU A 88 3.59 -11.92 18.31
CA LEU A 88 4.17 -10.98 19.29
C LEU A 88 3.54 -9.59 19.15
N PHE A 89 3.42 -9.11 17.92
CA PHE A 89 2.76 -7.85 17.63
C PHE A 89 1.29 -7.88 18.09
N LYS A 90 0.53 -8.92 17.70
CA LYS A 90 -0.92 -8.96 17.98
C LYS A 90 -1.27 -9.23 19.44
N ASN A 91 -0.60 -10.20 20.05
CA ASN A 91 -1.02 -10.77 21.33
C ASN A 91 -0.15 -10.30 22.50
N HIS A 92 1.08 -9.87 22.23
CA HIS A 92 2.04 -9.43 23.26
C HIS A 92 2.30 -7.92 23.23
N GLY A 93 1.75 -7.20 22.25
CA GLY A 93 1.91 -5.75 22.12
C GLY A 93 3.34 -5.32 21.79
N THR A 94 4.13 -6.21 21.18
CA THR A 94 5.51 -5.94 20.79
C THR A 94 5.53 -5.18 19.47
N ASP A 95 6.05 -3.97 19.48
CA ASP A 95 6.24 -3.14 18.29
C ASP A 95 7.43 -3.66 17.46
N ILE A 96 7.32 -3.67 16.14
CA ILE A 96 8.35 -4.21 15.24
C ILE A 96 8.71 -3.15 14.21
N LYS A 97 9.93 -2.62 14.27
CA LYS A 97 10.39 -1.51 13.42
C LYS A 97 11.53 -1.96 12.52
N ILE A 98 11.47 -1.63 11.24
CA ILE A 98 12.61 -1.82 10.33
C ILE A 98 13.51 -0.58 10.41
N SER A 99 14.79 -0.77 10.72
CA SER A 99 15.77 0.31 10.90
C SER A 99 17.18 -0.16 10.58
N ASP A 100 18.05 0.76 10.17
CA ASP A 100 19.43 0.43 9.77
C ASP A 100 20.29 -0.17 10.90
N ASP A 101 19.97 0.17 12.14
CA ASP A 101 20.63 -0.32 13.37
C ASP A 101 19.92 -1.52 14.02
N GLY A 102 18.88 -2.05 13.36
CA GLY A 102 18.15 -3.21 13.85
C GLY A 102 18.95 -4.52 13.85
N ILE A 103 18.38 -5.54 14.50
CA ILE A 103 18.98 -6.87 14.62
C ILE A 103 19.25 -7.43 13.22
N LYS A 104 20.50 -7.88 13.03
CA LYS A 104 20.97 -8.52 11.80
C LYS A 104 20.95 -10.03 12.00
N ILE A 105 20.16 -10.69 11.18
CA ILE A 105 19.93 -12.13 11.16
C ILE A 105 20.40 -12.63 9.80
N ASP A 106 21.33 -13.58 9.80
CA ASP A 106 21.68 -14.34 8.59
C ASP A 106 20.58 -15.37 8.33
N MET A 107 20.18 -15.52 7.07
CA MET A 107 19.20 -16.53 6.66
C MET A 107 19.64 -17.96 7.07
N LYS A 108 20.95 -18.23 7.15
CA LYS A 108 21.49 -19.51 7.64
C LYS A 108 21.17 -19.75 9.12
N ASP A 109 21.02 -18.67 9.89
CA ASP A 109 20.70 -18.70 11.30
C ASP A 109 19.19 -18.58 11.55
N TYR A 110 18.35 -18.60 10.51
CA TYR A 110 16.91 -18.34 10.64
C TYR A 110 16.19 -19.34 11.57
N SER A 111 16.59 -20.61 11.54
CA SER A 111 16.12 -21.63 12.50
C SER A 111 16.57 -21.33 13.93
N HIS A 112 17.82 -20.91 14.11
CA HIS A 112 18.35 -20.54 15.42
C HIS A 112 17.60 -19.33 15.98
N PHE A 113 17.48 -18.27 15.18
CA PHE A 113 16.80 -17.03 15.56
C PHE A 113 15.33 -17.27 15.94
N SER A 114 14.56 -17.99 15.10
CA SER A 114 13.16 -18.31 15.42
C SER A 114 13.02 -19.12 16.71
N SER A 115 13.96 -20.05 16.96
CA SER A 115 14.01 -20.84 18.19
C SER A 115 14.29 -19.97 19.42
N GLN A 116 15.27 -19.06 19.34
CA GLN A 116 15.58 -18.12 20.42
C GLN A 116 14.41 -17.17 20.68
N LEU A 117 13.81 -16.61 19.63
CA LEU A 117 12.66 -15.72 19.74
C LEU A 117 11.50 -16.41 20.46
N ALA A 118 11.18 -17.65 20.07
CA ALA A 118 10.11 -18.41 20.69
C ALA A 118 10.33 -18.65 22.18
N ILE A 119 11.51 -19.11 22.60
CA ILE A 119 11.78 -19.35 24.03
C ILE A 119 11.95 -18.06 24.85
N THR A 120 12.11 -16.92 24.18
CA THR A 120 12.20 -15.60 24.85
C THR A 120 10.83 -15.13 25.31
N PHE A 121 9.81 -15.30 24.46
CA PHE A 121 8.48 -14.76 24.69
C PHE A 121 7.47 -15.81 25.19
N TRP A 122 7.70 -17.09 24.93
CA TRP A 122 6.86 -18.18 25.42
C TRP A 122 7.61 -19.01 26.45
N LYS A 123 7.10 -19.03 27.68
CA LYS A 123 7.56 -19.98 28.71
C LYS A 123 7.11 -21.40 28.38
N GLU A 124 5.87 -21.51 27.92
CA GLU A 124 5.22 -22.71 27.39
C GLU A 124 4.30 -22.25 26.26
N ALA A 125 4.06 -23.09 25.24
CA ALA A 125 3.19 -22.75 24.12
C ALA A 125 2.23 -23.90 23.83
N LYS A 126 0.92 -23.70 23.96
CA LYS A 126 -0.09 -24.75 23.69
C LYS A 126 0.02 -25.35 22.28
N THR A 127 0.36 -24.50 21.31
CA THR A 127 0.63 -24.90 19.94
C THR A 127 1.96 -24.32 19.52
N CYS A 128 2.77 -25.10 18.81
CA CYS A 128 3.90 -24.59 18.04
C CYS A 128 3.61 -24.76 16.55
N ILE A 129 3.96 -23.74 15.76
CA ILE A 129 3.88 -23.80 14.31
C ILE A 129 5.30 -23.98 13.77
N VAL A 130 5.53 -24.93 12.86
CA VAL A 130 6.84 -25.20 12.28
C VAL A 130 6.78 -25.04 10.77
N ALA A 131 7.48 -24.03 10.25
CA ALA A 131 7.61 -23.75 8.82
C ALA A 131 8.99 -24.19 8.31
N ASN A 132 9.09 -24.50 7.02
CA ASN A 132 10.34 -24.90 6.37
C ASN A 132 11.05 -23.72 5.67
N SER A 133 10.34 -22.62 5.44
CA SER A 133 10.84 -21.48 4.67
C SER A 133 10.25 -20.15 5.10
N TYR A 134 10.84 -19.06 4.59
CA TYR A 134 10.29 -17.71 4.68
C TYR A 134 8.84 -17.65 4.18
N GLY A 135 8.57 -18.15 2.97
CA GLY A 135 7.24 -18.04 2.37
C GLY A 135 6.17 -18.77 3.15
N GLU A 136 6.48 -19.96 3.66
CA GLU A 136 5.57 -20.69 4.55
C GLU A 136 5.35 -19.96 5.88
N SER A 137 6.41 -19.38 6.48
CA SER A 137 6.27 -18.59 7.71
C SER A 137 5.39 -17.36 7.49
N LEU A 138 5.48 -16.72 6.33
CA LEU A 138 4.61 -15.61 5.92
C LEU A 138 3.16 -16.07 5.88
N LEU A 139 2.85 -17.15 5.16
CA LEU A 139 1.49 -17.67 5.03
C LEU A 139 0.90 -18.20 6.35
N LEU A 140 1.75 -18.70 7.26
CA LEU A 140 1.36 -19.16 8.60
C LEU A 140 1.18 -18.03 9.63
N SER A 141 1.58 -16.79 9.30
CA SER A 141 1.48 -15.65 10.22
C SER A 141 0.05 -15.40 10.74
N PRO A 142 -1.01 -15.47 9.91
CA PRO A 142 -2.39 -15.40 10.38
C PRO A 142 -2.75 -16.46 11.43
N LEU A 143 -2.34 -17.71 11.18
CA LEU A 143 -2.60 -18.82 12.08
C LEU A 143 -1.85 -18.65 13.40
N SER A 144 -0.61 -18.15 13.36
CA SER A 144 0.23 -17.89 14.53
C SER A 144 -0.43 -16.93 15.51
N TRP A 145 -0.89 -15.75 15.07
CA TRP A 145 -1.52 -14.80 15.98
C TRP A 145 -2.92 -15.26 16.43
N MET A 146 -3.68 -15.99 15.61
CA MET A 146 -4.99 -16.53 16.04
C MET A 146 -4.86 -17.59 17.15
N LEU A 147 -3.76 -18.33 17.15
CA LEU A 147 -3.51 -19.40 18.12
C LEU A 147 -2.62 -18.95 19.30
N ASP A 148 -2.08 -17.74 19.25
CA ASP A 148 -1.00 -17.28 20.13
C ASP A 148 0.19 -18.23 20.18
N ALA A 149 0.60 -18.70 19.00
CA ALA A 149 1.61 -19.74 18.82
C ALA A 149 2.88 -19.17 18.18
N PRO A 150 4.08 -19.52 18.67
CA PRO A 150 5.32 -19.16 17.99
C PRO A 150 5.44 -19.89 16.65
N ILE A 151 6.05 -19.22 15.67
CA ILE A 151 6.54 -19.85 14.44
C ILE A 151 8.00 -20.21 14.63
N LEU A 152 8.32 -21.49 14.46
CA LEU A 152 9.68 -22.02 14.41
C LEU A 152 10.04 -22.31 12.96
N ILE A 153 11.25 -21.95 12.55
CA ILE A 153 11.80 -22.40 11.27
C ILE A 153 12.52 -23.71 11.50
N TYR A 154 12.17 -24.72 10.71
CA TYR A 154 12.72 -26.06 10.82
C TYR A 154 14.25 -26.04 10.60
N GLY A 155 14.99 -26.67 11.51
CA GLY A 155 16.44 -26.76 11.47
C GLY A 155 17.02 -27.30 12.78
N ASN A 156 18.32 -27.06 13.00
CA ASN A 156 19.09 -27.74 14.05
C ASN A 156 18.60 -27.44 15.48
N THR A 157 17.94 -26.31 15.72
CA THR A 157 17.49 -25.89 17.06
C THR A 157 16.00 -26.09 17.31
N THR A 158 15.21 -26.49 16.30
CA THR A 158 13.76 -26.67 16.43
C THR A 158 13.41 -27.69 17.50
N GLY A 159 14.11 -28.82 17.55
CA GLY A 159 13.89 -29.86 18.57
C GLY A 159 14.17 -29.38 20.00
N SER A 160 15.22 -28.56 20.18
CA SER A 160 15.57 -27.95 21.47
C SER A 160 14.54 -26.90 21.89
N ALA A 161 14.02 -26.09 20.96
CA ALA A 161 12.96 -25.15 21.26
C ALA A 161 11.68 -25.87 21.67
N MET A 162 11.25 -26.90 20.92
CA MET A 162 10.04 -27.67 21.25
C MET A 162 10.14 -28.38 22.59
N SER A 163 11.32 -28.88 23.00
CA SER A 163 11.48 -29.51 24.31
C SER A 163 11.38 -28.53 25.48
N ILE A 164 11.75 -27.26 25.26
CA ILE A 164 11.58 -26.17 26.23
C ILE A 164 10.11 -25.72 26.28
N LEU A 165 9.51 -25.48 25.10
CA LEU A 165 8.16 -24.93 24.96
C LEU A 165 7.04 -25.93 25.31
N LYS A 166 7.33 -27.25 25.22
CA LYS A 166 6.43 -28.37 25.54
C LYS A 166 5.02 -28.24 24.94
N PRO A 167 4.88 -28.11 23.61
CA PRO A 167 3.58 -27.90 23.03
C PRO A 167 2.65 -29.12 23.11
N ASP A 168 1.37 -28.87 23.41
CA ASP A 168 0.31 -29.89 23.36
C ASP A 168 0.01 -30.34 21.93
N SER A 169 0.25 -29.44 20.96
CA SER A 169 -0.02 -29.66 19.55
C SER A 169 1.03 -28.99 18.66
N VAL A 170 1.33 -29.62 17.53
CA VAL A 170 2.23 -29.06 16.52
C VAL A 170 1.47 -28.94 15.21
N ILE A 171 1.64 -27.81 14.53
CA ILE A 171 1.19 -27.61 13.15
C ILE A 171 2.46 -27.41 12.33
N SER A 172 2.68 -28.22 11.31
CA SER A 172 3.86 -28.11 10.45
C SER A 172 3.49 -28.07 8.99
N THR A 173 4.35 -27.48 8.16
CA THR A 173 4.21 -27.57 6.71
C THR A 173 4.74 -28.88 6.15
N ASP A 174 4.33 -29.21 4.93
CA ASP A 174 4.87 -30.32 4.16
C ASP A 174 6.40 -30.15 3.96
N GLY A 175 7.14 -31.25 4.11
CA GLY A 175 8.61 -31.23 4.06
C GLY A 175 9.30 -31.07 5.41
N VAL A 176 8.58 -30.70 6.47
CA VAL A 176 9.10 -30.74 7.85
C VAL A 176 8.99 -32.17 8.39
N PRO A 177 10.10 -32.83 8.79
CA PRO A 177 10.12 -34.22 9.26
C PRO A 177 9.73 -34.31 10.75
N ILE A 178 8.56 -33.77 11.10
CA ILE A 178 7.92 -33.92 12.41
C ILE A 178 6.71 -34.83 12.21
N ASP A 179 6.65 -35.96 12.90
CA ASP A 179 5.62 -36.98 12.66
C ASP A 179 4.33 -36.75 13.45
N THR A 180 4.35 -35.84 14.42
CA THR A 180 3.22 -35.55 15.30
C THR A 180 2.52 -34.26 14.89
N GLY A 181 1.18 -34.25 14.94
CA GLY A 181 0.38 -33.05 14.76
C GLY A 181 -0.29 -32.91 13.39
N ILE A 182 -0.64 -31.69 13.02
CA ILE A 182 -1.30 -31.37 11.74
C ILE A 182 -0.21 -31.02 10.72
N LYS A 183 -0.20 -31.73 9.58
CA LYS A 183 0.62 -31.37 8.42
C LYS A 183 -0.19 -30.62 7.39
N LEU A 184 0.32 -29.49 6.93
CA LEU A 184 -0.32 -28.61 5.97
C LEU A 184 0.55 -28.50 4.71
N SER A 185 -0.06 -28.77 3.55
CA SER A 185 0.51 -28.27 2.29
C SER A 185 0.42 -26.75 2.25
N THR A 186 1.22 -26.10 1.41
CA THR A 186 1.15 -24.65 1.20
C THR A 186 -0.29 -24.19 0.89
N ASP A 187 -0.98 -24.91 0.00
CA ASP A 187 -2.38 -24.63 -0.34
C ASP A 187 -3.35 -24.86 0.84
N GLY A 188 -3.04 -25.82 1.71
CA GLY A 188 -3.84 -26.15 2.89
C GLY A 188 -3.72 -25.14 4.04
N ILE A 189 -2.72 -24.25 4.00
CA ILE A 189 -2.53 -23.22 5.05
C ILE A 189 -3.72 -22.27 5.11
N LEU A 190 -4.23 -21.82 3.95
CA LEU A 190 -5.37 -20.90 3.89
C LEU A 190 -6.62 -21.57 4.46
N ASP A 191 -6.95 -22.78 4.02
CA ASP A 191 -8.12 -23.52 4.49
C ASP A 191 -8.08 -23.76 6.01
N CYS A 192 -6.90 -24.14 6.53
CA CYS A 192 -6.68 -24.29 7.96
C CYS A 192 -6.89 -22.97 8.71
N THR A 193 -6.36 -21.86 8.18
CA THR A 193 -6.54 -20.52 8.75
C THR A 193 -8.02 -20.12 8.79
N LEU A 194 -8.77 -20.32 7.69
CA LEU A 194 -10.21 -20.03 7.64
C LEU A 194 -11.02 -20.91 8.61
N GLN A 195 -10.63 -22.17 8.77
CA GLN A 195 -11.21 -23.05 9.77
C GLN A 195 -10.94 -22.52 11.19
N LYS A 196 -9.69 -22.18 11.53
CA LYS A 196 -9.34 -21.67 12.86
C LYS A 196 -9.97 -20.32 13.17
N ALA A 197 -10.09 -19.44 12.18
CA ALA A 197 -10.84 -18.19 12.35
C ALA A 197 -12.30 -18.45 12.73
N ARG A 198 -12.97 -19.40 12.06
CA ARG A 198 -14.35 -19.82 12.41
C ARG A 198 -14.45 -20.43 13.81
N GLU A 199 -13.54 -21.33 14.17
CA GLU A 199 -13.49 -21.93 15.51
C GLU A 199 -13.29 -20.88 16.62
N ARG A 200 -12.55 -19.81 16.32
CA ARG A 200 -12.22 -18.72 17.27
C ARG A 200 -13.17 -17.51 17.16
N ASN A 201 -14.17 -17.56 16.29
CA ASN A 201 -15.07 -16.43 16.00
C ASN A 201 -14.33 -15.14 15.59
N VAL A 202 -13.24 -15.28 14.83
CA VAL A 202 -12.47 -14.17 14.27
C VAL A 202 -13.08 -13.77 12.93
N ASN A 203 -13.47 -12.50 12.81
CA ASN A 203 -14.08 -11.97 11.60
C ASN A 203 -13.02 -11.47 10.60
N LEU A 204 -12.78 -12.27 9.56
CA LEU A 204 -11.76 -12.00 8.55
C LEU A 204 -12.27 -11.03 7.47
N LYS A 205 -12.33 -9.74 7.80
CA LYS A 205 -12.77 -8.69 6.85
C LYS A 205 -11.67 -8.16 5.93
N TYR A 206 -10.47 -8.73 6.00
CA TYR A 206 -9.28 -8.20 5.33
C TYR A 206 -8.48 -9.34 4.72
N ALA A 207 -8.12 -9.23 3.44
CA ALA A 207 -7.23 -10.15 2.75
C ALA A 207 -5.98 -9.41 2.27
N VAL A 208 -4.81 -9.98 2.53
CA VAL A 208 -3.52 -9.44 2.07
C VAL A 208 -3.02 -10.29 0.92
N PHE A 209 -2.88 -9.69 -0.26
CA PHE A 209 -2.34 -10.35 -1.44
C PHE A 209 -0.87 -10.03 -1.57
N THR A 210 -0.06 -11.07 -1.69
CA THR A 210 1.40 -10.93 -1.63
C THR A 210 2.11 -12.00 -2.45
N ASN A 211 3.42 -11.84 -2.61
CA ASN A 211 4.29 -12.81 -3.23
C ASN A 211 5.49 -13.07 -2.32
N SER A 212 5.51 -14.24 -1.68
CA SER A 212 6.63 -14.66 -0.82
C SER A 212 7.96 -14.91 -1.54
N ASN A 213 8.00 -14.90 -2.88
CA ASN A 213 9.23 -15.03 -3.66
C ASN A 213 9.70 -13.66 -4.21
N ASP A 214 9.81 -12.68 -3.32
CA ASP A 214 10.10 -11.28 -3.65
C ASP A 214 11.50 -10.81 -3.24
N SER A 215 12.39 -11.72 -2.85
CA SER A 215 13.78 -11.40 -2.49
C SER A 215 14.56 -10.73 -3.63
N GLY A 216 14.15 -10.96 -4.88
CA GLY A 216 14.72 -10.35 -6.08
C GLY A 216 13.98 -9.10 -6.60
N SER A 217 12.94 -8.62 -5.91
CA SER A 217 12.16 -7.46 -6.33
C SER A 217 12.85 -6.13 -6.10
N ALA A 218 12.30 -5.05 -6.66
CA ALA A 218 12.75 -3.68 -6.42
C ALA A 218 12.78 -3.31 -4.94
N VAL A 219 11.96 -3.97 -4.11
CA VAL A 219 11.98 -3.88 -2.65
C VAL A 219 11.99 -5.29 -2.05
N PRO A 220 13.18 -5.91 -1.90
CA PRO A 220 13.31 -7.26 -1.39
C PRO A 220 12.56 -7.47 -0.08
N TYR A 221 11.79 -8.55 0.02
CA TYR A 221 11.02 -8.92 1.22
C TYR A 221 9.94 -7.92 1.65
N LEU A 222 9.45 -7.03 0.78
CA LEU A 222 8.32 -6.16 1.09
C LEU A 222 7.08 -6.97 1.52
N SER A 223 6.89 -8.15 0.94
CA SER A 223 5.82 -9.10 1.29
C SER A 223 5.80 -9.47 2.77
N SER A 224 6.93 -9.37 3.48
CA SER A 224 7.05 -9.71 4.89
C SER A 224 6.15 -8.84 5.78
N LEU A 225 5.88 -7.60 5.39
CA LEU A 225 4.94 -6.71 6.09
C LEU A 225 3.49 -7.22 6.06
N SER A 226 3.14 -8.14 5.15
CA SER A 226 1.82 -8.77 5.13
C SER A 226 1.50 -9.48 6.46
N ALA A 227 2.53 -10.00 7.15
CA ALA A 227 2.39 -10.61 8.46
C ALA A 227 1.86 -9.61 9.51
N LEU A 228 2.45 -8.41 9.56
CA LEU A 228 2.06 -7.37 10.51
C LEU A 228 0.72 -6.72 10.13
N ILE A 229 0.49 -6.47 8.83
CA ILE A 229 -0.77 -5.89 8.33
C ILE A 229 -1.94 -6.85 8.58
N SER A 230 -1.79 -8.13 8.28
CA SER A 230 -2.84 -9.12 8.55
C SER A 230 -3.10 -9.27 10.05
N ALA A 231 -2.06 -9.27 10.89
CA ALA A 231 -2.23 -9.26 12.33
C ALA A 231 -2.98 -8.00 12.83
N TYR A 232 -2.60 -6.81 12.36
CA TYR A 232 -3.27 -5.56 12.70
C TYR A 232 -4.77 -5.58 12.32
N ARG A 233 -5.07 -5.99 11.08
CA ARG A 233 -6.42 -5.94 10.50
C ARG A 233 -7.30 -7.18 10.74
N ASN A 234 -6.83 -8.15 11.54
CA ASN A 234 -7.47 -9.46 11.68
C ASN A 234 -7.71 -10.13 10.31
N GLY A 235 -6.73 -10.03 9.42
CA GLY A 235 -6.81 -10.52 8.05
C GLY A 235 -6.16 -11.88 7.83
N VAL A 236 -6.26 -12.34 6.59
CA VAL A 236 -5.51 -13.50 6.07
C VAL A 236 -4.50 -13.07 5.03
N ILE A 237 -3.52 -13.92 4.75
CA ILE A 237 -2.53 -13.70 3.69
C ILE A 237 -2.79 -14.73 2.60
N VAL A 238 -2.74 -14.27 1.36
CA VAL A 238 -2.96 -15.06 0.16
C VAL A 238 -1.75 -14.88 -0.76
N GLN A 239 -1.10 -16.00 -1.06
CA GLN A 239 -0.07 -16.05 -2.09
C GLN A 239 -0.74 -15.92 -3.45
N ILE A 240 -0.34 -14.93 -4.27
CA ILE A 240 -0.95 -14.70 -5.59
C ILE A 240 0.00 -14.92 -6.77
N ALA A 241 1.26 -15.25 -6.53
CA ALA A 241 2.24 -15.53 -7.57
C ALA A 241 3.31 -16.52 -7.09
N ASP A 242 3.69 -17.49 -7.92
CA ASP A 242 4.81 -18.41 -7.64
C ASP A 242 6.01 -18.05 -8.52
N GLY A 243 6.69 -16.94 -8.20
CA GLY A 243 7.85 -16.51 -8.98
C GLY A 243 8.01 -15.00 -9.09
N TYR A 244 9.05 -14.61 -9.83
CA TYR A 244 9.36 -13.22 -10.13
C TYR A 244 8.81 -12.83 -11.50
N TYR A 245 8.21 -11.65 -11.61
CA TYR A 245 7.88 -11.06 -12.90
C TYR A 245 9.03 -10.14 -13.30
N PRO A 246 9.66 -10.33 -14.49
CA PRO A 246 10.68 -9.42 -14.95
C PRO A 246 10.19 -7.97 -14.87
N ALA A 247 11.04 -7.03 -14.44
CA ALA A 247 10.71 -5.61 -14.58
C ALA A 247 10.39 -5.33 -16.06
N GLY A 248 9.21 -4.79 -16.34
CA GLY A 248 8.68 -4.63 -17.71
C GLY A 248 7.59 -5.63 -18.07
N ALA A 249 7.46 -6.74 -17.33
CA ALA A 249 6.50 -7.80 -17.65
C ALA A 249 5.10 -7.38 -17.26
N VAL A 250 4.44 -6.70 -18.19
CA VAL A 250 2.99 -6.63 -18.20
C VAL A 250 2.45 -8.05 -18.44
N ILE A 251 1.62 -8.57 -17.52
CA ILE A 251 0.91 -9.84 -17.75
C ILE A 251 -0.24 -9.56 -18.73
N GLU A 252 0.06 -9.49 -20.02
CA GLU A 252 -0.88 -9.04 -21.04
C GLU A 252 -1.97 -10.07 -21.38
N THR A 253 -1.90 -11.33 -20.95
CA THR A 253 -2.88 -12.34 -21.40
C THR A 253 -2.94 -13.67 -20.62
N ASN A 254 -2.20 -13.82 -19.51
CA ASN A 254 -2.22 -15.02 -18.65
C ASN A 254 -2.71 -14.73 -17.21
N ALA A 255 -3.29 -13.55 -16.97
CA ALA A 255 -3.83 -13.17 -15.66
C ALA A 255 -5.06 -13.99 -15.25
N THR A 256 -5.67 -14.79 -16.16
CA THR A 256 -6.83 -15.63 -15.86
C THR A 256 -6.60 -16.52 -14.64
N GLY A 257 -5.40 -17.10 -14.48
CA GLY A 257 -5.08 -17.90 -13.29
C GLY A 257 -5.13 -17.10 -12.00
N ILE A 258 -4.55 -15.89 -12.02
CA ILE A 258 -4.55 -14.96 -10.88
C ILE A 258 -5.98 -14.49 -10.59
N ILE A 259 -6.73 -14.04 -11.60
CA ILE A 259 -8.10 -13.55 -11.45
C ILE A 259 -9.02 -14.64 -10.89
N GLN A 260 -8.94 -15.88 -11.40
CA GLN A 260 -9.76 -16.99 -10.89
C GLN A 260 -9.41 -17.36 -9.44
N MET A 261 -8.11 -17.34 -9.09
CA MET A 261 -7.67 -17.55 -7.71
C MET A 261 -8.17 -16.42 -6.80
N VAL A 262 -8.02 -15.16 -7.21
CA VAL A 262 -8.52 -13.99 -6.48
C VAL A 262 -10.02 -14.12 -6.24
N LYS A 263 -10.80 -14.36 -7.29
CA LYS A 263 -12.27 -14.50 -7.23
C LYS A 263 -12.69 -15.63 -6.30
N LYS A 264 -12.07 -16.81 -6.42
CA LYS A 264 -12.30 -17.95 -5.50
C LYS A 264 -12.01 -17.53 -4.05
N THR A 265 -10.91 -16.82 -3.84
CA THR A 265 -10.44 -16.44 -2.51
C THR A 265 -11.32 -15.37 -1.86
N ILE A 266 -11.67 -14.32 -2.59
CA ILE A 266 -12.60 -13.27 -2.14
C ILE A 266 -13.97 -13.88 -1.86
N THR A 267 -14.47 -14.78 -2.71
CA THR A 267 -15.76 -15.46 -2.47
C THR A 267 -15.71 -16.31 -1.19
N ALA A 268 -14.58 -16.99 -0.92
CA ALA A 268 -14.43 -17.84 0.25
C ALA A 268 -14.28 -17.05 1.57
N ILE A 269 -13.59 -15.91 1.53
CA ILE A 269 -13.32 -15.08 2.71
C ILE A 269 -14.44 -14.06 2.94
N ASN A 270 -15.06 -13.56 1.86
CA ASN A 270 -15.95 -12.41 1.82
C ASN A 270 -15.37 -11.16 2.55
N PRO A 271 -14.17 -10.70 2.16
CA PRO A 271 -13.52 -9.58 2.82
C PRO A 271 -14.18 -8.25 2.42
N ASN A 272 -14.08 -7.25 3.30
CA ASN A 272 -14.42 -5.87 2.97
C ASN A 272 -13.26 -5.16 2.24
N TYR A 273 -12.03 -5.67 2.43
CA TYR A 273 -10.78 -5.06 1.98
C TYR A 273 -9.83 -6.09 1.39
N VAL A 274 -9.21 -5.75 0.26
CA VAL A 274 -8.05 -6.43 -0.31
C VAL A 274 -6.87 -5.46 -0.30
N CYS A 275 -5.76 -5.88 0.26
CA CYS A 275 -4.54 -5.09 0.29
C CYS A 275 -3.42 -5.83 -0.41
N ILE A 276 -2.86 -5.22 -1.44
CA ILE A 276 -1.66 -5.75 -2.07
C ILE A 276 -0.45 -5.28 -1.27
N VAL A 277 0.47 -6.18 -0.94
CA VAL A 277 1.76 -5.84 -0.32
C VAL A 277 2.85 -6.37 -1.22
N GLY A 278 3.44 -5.48 -2.01
CA GLY A 278 4.45 -5.84 -3.00
C GLY A 278 4.66 -4.74 -4.04
N ALA A 279 5.91 -4.65 -4.52
CA ALA A 279 6.25 -3.83 -5.67
C ALA A 279 5.64 -4.41 -6.96
N PRO A 280 5.44 -3.60 -8.02
CA PRO A 280 4.82 -4.08 -9.27
C PRO A 280 5.60 -5.18 -10.01
N ASP A 281 6.87 -5.40 -9.71
CA ASP A 281 7.66 -6.53 -10.22
C ASP A 281 7.50 -7.83 -9.40
N SER A 282 6.95 -7.72 -8.19
CA SER A 282 6.61 -8.84 -7.30
C SER A 282 5.13 -9.22 -7.38
N VAL A 283 4.24 -8.23 -7.27
CA VAL A 283 2.80 -8.34 -7.50
C VAL A 283 2.41 -7.34 -8.59
N PRO A 284 2.28 -7.78 -9.85
CA PRO A 284 2.11 -6.88 -10.97
C PRO A 284 0.74 -6.23 -11.02
N PHE A 285 0.66 -5.10 -11.72
CA PHE A 285 -0.63 -4.61 -12.19
C PHE A 285 -1.15 -5.53 -13.28
N ILE A 286 -2.48 -5.65 -13.39
CA ILE A 286 -3.12 -6.32 -14.51
C ILE A 286 -3.45 -5.27 -15.56
N ILE A 287 -3.09 -5.57 -16.82
CA ILE A 287 -3.41 -4.76 -17.99
C ILE A 287 -4.35 -5.56 -18.86
N ASN A 288 -5.52 -5.01 -19.15
CA ASN A 288 -6.46 -5.62 -20.08
C ASN A 288 -6.51 -4.86 -21.41
N LYS A 289 -6.00 -5.51 -22.46
CA LYS A 289 -6.02 -5.00 -23.84
C LYS A 289 -7.41 -4.99 -24.47
N THR A 290 -8.35 -5.79 -23.97
CA THR A 290 -9.67 -5.96 -24.59
C THR A 290 -10.69 -4.92 -24.13
N ILE A 291 -10.45 -4.26 -22.99
CA ILE A 291 -11.37 -3.26 -22.42
C ILE A 291 -11.02 -1.87 -22.93
N VAL A 292 -9.75 -1.61 -23.19
CA VAL A 292 -9.27 -0.33 -23.71
C VAL A 292 -8.40 -0.61 -24.93
N GLU A 293 -9.03 -0.84 -26.08
CA GLU A 293 -8.35 -0.63 -27.36
C GLU A 293 -8.98 0.49 -28.22
N PRO A 294 -9.05 1.76 -27.77
CA PRO A 294 -9.63 2.74 -28.68
C PRO A 294 -8.90 4.10 -28.57
N THR A 295 -8.41 4.54 -29.73
CA THR A 295 -7.42 5.61 -29.94
C THR A 295 -6.01 5.39 -29.30
N GLU A 296 -5.06 4.89 -30.10
CA GLU A 296 -3.60 4.88 -29.83
C GLU A 296 -2.95 3.76 -28.97
N GLY A 297 -3.69 2.76 -28.48
CA GLY A 297 -3.07 1.56 -27.86
C GLY A 297 -2.53 1.78 -26.45
N VAL A 298 -3.20 2.62 -25.65
CA VAL A 298 -2.81 2.91 -24.26
C VAL A 298 -3.19 1.76 -23.33
N LEU A 299 -2.17 1.07 -22.80
CA LEU A 299 -2.32 0.00 -21.82
C LEU A 299 -2.49 0.54 -20.40
N VAL A 300 -3.67 0.30 -19.80
CA VAL A 300 -3.99 0.76 -18.43
C VAL A 300 -3.63 -0.31 -17.39
N ALA A 301 -2.66 0.01 -16.53
CA ALA A 301 -2.31 -0.77 -15.36
C ALA A 301 -3.32 -0.55 -14.24
N SER A 302 -3.92 -1.61 -13.72
CA SER A 302 -4.90 -1.51 -12.64
C SER A 302 -4.78 -2.62 -11.61
N ASP A 303 -5.05 -2.25 -10.36
CA ASP A 303 -5.24 -3.19 -9.27
C ASP A 303 -6.69 -3.68 -9.14
N ASN A 304 -7.67 -3.07 -9.83
CA ASN A 304 -9.08 -3.42 -9.64
C ASN A 304 -9.38 -4.91 -9.86
N TYR A 305 -8.64 -5.57 -10.76
CA TYR A 305 -8.74 -7.01 -11.04
C TYR A 305 -8.50 -7.90 -9.81
N TYR A 306 -7.73 -7.41 -8.83
CA TYR A 306 -7.51 -8.10 -7.56
C TYR A 306 -8.69 -7.94 -6.59
N ALA A 307 -9.71 -7.17 -6.94
CA ALA A 307 -10.92 -6.97 -6.14
C ALA A 307 -12.20 -7.20 -6.95
N ASP A 308 -12.09 -7.79 -8.14
CA ASP A 308 -13.16 -8.16 -9.04
C ASP A 308 -13.62 -9.60 -8.75
N THR A 309 -14.93 -9.76 -8.56
CA THR A 309 -15.60 -11.03 -8.31
C THR A 309 -16.63 -11.38 -9.37
N ASP A 310 -16.98 -10.48 -10.28
CA ASP A 310 -18.06 -10.64 -11.26
C ASP A 310 -17.59 -10.56 -12.71
N ASP A 311 -16.27 -10.52 -12.92
CA ASP A 311 -15.59 -10.36 -14.20
C ASP A 311 -15.80 -8.96 -14.83
N LYS A 312 -16.16 -7.95 -14.01
CA LYS A 312 -16.23 -6.53 -14.38
C LYS A 312 -15.25 -5.69 -13.56
N PRO A 313 -13.96 -5.66 -13.94
CA PRO A 313 -12.89 -5.01 -13.18
C PRO A 313 -13.01 -3.48 -13.12
N LEU A 314 -13.99 -2.88 -13.80
CA LEU A 314 -14.29 -1.46 -13.64
C LEU A 314 -14.86 -1.13 -12.25
N PHE A 315 -15.55 -2.10 -11.63
CA PHE A 315 -16.25 -1.95 -10.36
C PHE A 315 -15.76 -2.99 -9.36
N PRO A 316 -14.63 -2.76 -8.70
CA PRO A 316 -14.19 -3.70 -7.69
C PRO A 316 -15.29 -3.84 -6.61
N GLU A 317 -15.76 -5.06 -6.33
CA GLU A 317 -16.76 -5.28 -5.27
C GLU A 317 -16.16 -5.03 -3.88
N VAL A 318 -14.85 -5.23 -3.76
CA VAL A 318 -14.07 -5.08 -2.52
C VAL A 318 -13.22 -3.82 -2.58
N ALA A 319 -13.07 -3.11 -1.45
CA ALA A 319 -12.16 -1.97 -1.41
C ALA A 319 -10.72 -2.45 -1.54
N ILE A 320 -9.93 -1.80 -2.41
CA ILE A 320 -8.57 -2.22 -2.72
C ILE A 320 -7.56 -1.10 -2.58
N GLY A 321 -6.38 -1.45 -2.07
CA GLY A 321 -5.21 -0.58 -1.99
C GLY A 321 -3.90 -1.38 -2.02
N ARG A 322 -2.79 -0.68 -2.22
CA ARG A 322 -1.46 -1.27 -2.33
C ARG A 322 -0.46 -0.62 -1.37
N ILE A 323 0.18 -1.41 -0.53
CA ILE A 323 1.34 -1.01 0.25
C ILE A 323 2.59 -1.11 -0.63
N LEU A 324 3.16 0.05 -0.90
CA LEU A 324 4.36 0.25 -1.71
C LEU A 324 5.23 1.32 -1.04
N ALA A 325 6.54 1.18 -1.14
CA ALA A 325 7.48 2.22 -0.73
C ALA A 325 8.77 2.09 -1.54
N ALA A 326 9.71 3.04 -1.39
CA ALA A 326 10.99 2.98 -2.07
C ALA A 326 11.94 1.92 -1.48
N ASN A 327 11.76 1.60 -0.19
CA ASN A 327 12.55 0.62 0.55
C ASN A 327 11.75 0.11 1.77
N LEU A 328 12.31 -0.86 2.51
CA LEU A 328 11.65 -1.47 3.68
C LEU A 328 11.51 -0.54 4.89
N ILE A 329 12.41 0.43 5.08
CA ILE A 329 12.33 1.39 6.18
C ILE A 329 11.11 2.29 5.96
N ASP A 330 10.95 2.81 4.75
CA ASP A 330 9.80 3.65 4.38
C ASP A 330 8.49 2.86 4.49
N ALA A 331 8.49 1.58 4.09
CA ALA A 331 7.33 0.70 4.22
C ALA A 331 6.97 0.41 5.68
N SER A 332 7.97 0.18 6.54
CA SER A 332 7.77 0.05 7.99
C SER A 332 7.24 1.37 8.59
N ALA A 333 7.81 2.51 8.22
CA ALA A 333 7.33 3.82 8.66
C ALA A 333 5.87 4.08 8.23
N LEU A 334 5.47 3.65 7.04
CA LEU A 334 4.08 3.69 6.58
C LEU A 334 3.17 2.79 7.44
N PHE A 335 3.60 1.57 7.76
CA PHE A 335 2.85 0.68 8.64
C PHE A 335 2.65 1.29 10.04
N HIS A 336 3.70 1.87 10.64
CA HIS A 336 3.59 2.53 11.95
C HIS A 336 2.69 3.76 11.93
N ARG A 337 2.58 4.47 10.81
CA ARG A 337 1.60 5.56 10.66
C ARG A 337 0.17 5.06 10.80
N TYR A 338 -0.15 3.85 10.36
CA TYR A 338 -1.49 3.27 10.57
C TYR A 338 -1.70 2.80 12.00
N VAL A 339 -0.75 2.05 12.55
CA VAL A 339 -0.89 1.48 13.89
C VAL A 339 -0.90 2.57 14.97
N GLY A 340 -0.03 3.57 14.82
CA GLY A 340 0.13 4.69 15.75
C GLY A 340 -0.65 5.94 15.34
N TYR A 341 -1.61 5.87 14.41
CA TYR A 341 -2.28 7.07 13.88
C TYR A 341 -2.86 7.97 15.00
N ASN A 342 -3.43 7.36 16.05
CA ASN A 342 -3.96 8.10 17.20
C ASN A 342 -2.88 8.90 17.95
N GLU A 343 -1.64 8.41 18.00
CA GLU A 343 -0.52 9.13 18.63
C GLU A 343 -0.22 10.43 17.87
N TYR A 344 -0.26 10.40 16.52
CA TYR A 344 -0.13 11.60 15.69
C TYR A 344 -1.29 12.60 15.90
N LEU A 345 -2.50 12.11 16.15
CA LEU A 345 -3.65 12.96 16.45
C LEU A 345 -3.51 13.62 17.84
N GLU A 346 -2.96 12.92 18.83
CA GLU A 346 -2.76 13.46 20.18
C GLU A 346 -1.66 14.53 20.23
N GLU A 347 -0.53 14.34 19.52
CA GLU A 347 0.58 15.30 19.48
C GLU A 347 0.15 16.70 18.98
N SER A 348 -0.86 16.74 18.12
CA SER A 348 -1.32 17.95 17.44
C SER A 348 -2.35 18.78 18.24
N ALA A 349 -2.98 18.19 19.26
CA ALA A 349 -3.99 18.88 20.09
C ALA A 349 -3.43 20.06 20.90
N VAL A 350 -2.10 20.23 20.94
CA VAL A 350 -1.40 21.30 21.67
C VAL A 350 -1.40 22.63 20.90
N ASN A 351 -1.65 22.64 19.58
CA ASN A 351 -1.63 23.84 18.74
C ASN A 351 -3.02 24.14 18.14
N GLN A 352 -3.48 25.40 18.24
CA GLN A 352 -4.83 25.85 17.83
C GLN A 352 -5.17 25.69 16.33
N LEU A 353 -4.19 25.39 15.46
CA LEU A 353 -4.39 24.98 14.07
C LEU A 353 -3.75 23.60 13.91
N SER A 354 -4.51 22.58 14.31
CA SER A 354 -4.06 21.19 14.24
C SER A 354 -4.24 20.68 12.80
N TRP A 355 -3.21 20.03 12.27
CA TRP A 355 -3.11 19.63 10.85
C TRP A 355 -4.28 18.73 10.42
N GLN A 356 -4.80 17.93 11.36
CA GLN A 356 -5.91 17.00 11.14
C GLN A 356 -7.23 17.72 10.80
N ASN A 357 -7.35 19.01 11.15
CA ASN A 357 -8.52 19.85 10.84
C ASN A 357 -8.38 20.64 9.56
N CYS A 358 -7.27 20.49 8.84
CA CYS A 358 -6.98 21.29 7.66
C CYS A 358 -7.04 20.43 6.39
N ALA A 359 -7.62 20.99 5.33
CA ALA A 359 -7.57 20.42 3.99
C ALA A 359 -6.97 21.43 3.02
N PHE A 360 -6.27 20.95 1.99
CA PHE A 360 -5.70 21.80 0.95
C PHE A 360 -6.10 21.31 -0.43
N ILE A 361 -6.57 22.23 -1.26
CA ILE A 361 -6.86 21.99 -2.68
C ILE A 361 -5.96 22.90 -3.51
N TYR A 362 -5.16 22.27 -4.35
CA TYR A 362 -4.24 22.92 -5.27
C TYR A 362 -4.67 22.65 -6.71
N THR A 363 -4.86 23.70 -7.50
CA THR A 363 -5.21 23.60 -8.91
C THR A 363 -4.36 24.51 -9.80
N VAL A 364 -3.97 24.00 -10.97
CA VAL A 364 -3.21 24.72 -12.02
C VAL A 364 -3.85 24.50 -13.39
N GLY A 365 -3.70 25.48 -14.27
CA GLY A 365 -4.15 25.40 -15.67
C GLY A 365 -5.48 26.11 -15.91
N SER A 366 -6.16 25.83 -17.02
CA SER A 366 -7.46 26.39 -17.38
C SER A 366 -8.57 25.93 -16.42
N VAL A 367 -8.56 26.53 -15.22
CA VAL A 367 -9.41 26.19 -14.06
C VAL A 367 -10.91 26.32 -14.34
N GLU A 368 -11.33 26.96 -15.44
CA GLU A 368 -12.75 27.16 -15.76
C GLU A 368 -13.56 25.86 -15.74
N GLU A 369 -12.91 24.74 -16.06
CA GLU A 369 -13.55 23.42 -16.17
C GLU A 369 -13.58 22.71 -14.79
N SER A 370 -12.54 22.87 -13.98
CA SER A 370 -12.43 22.20 -12.67
C SER A 370 -13.04 22.98 -11.51
N ILE A 371 -13.23 24.30 -11.63
CA ILE A 371 -13.79 25.18 -10.58
C ILE A 371 -15.03 24.58 -9.91
N PRO A 372 -16.04 24.08 -10.64
CA PRO A 372 -17.26 23.63 -9.97
C PRO A 372 -17.06 22.34 -9.17
N CYS A 373 -16.10 21.47 -9.55
CA CYS A 373 -15.69 20.34 -8.72
C CYS A 373 -14.95 20.82 -7.48
N VAL A 374 -14.03 21.77 -7.63
CA VAL A 374 -13.29 22.37 -6.51
C VAL A 374 -14.24 23.02 -5.50
N GLU A 375 -15.20 23.81 -5.96
CA GLU A 375 -16.20 24.46 -5.11
C GLU A 375 -17.05 23.44 -4.36
N GLN A 376 -17.52 22.38 -5.04
CA GLN A 376 -18.31 21.33 -4.40
C GLN A 376 -17.50 20.52 -3.40
N THR A 377 -16.26 20.13 -3.73
CA THR A 377 -15.37 19.45 -2.78
C THR A 377 -15.08 20.33 -1.57
N THR A 378 -14.81 21.61 -1.80
CA THR A 378 -14.59 22.58 -0.73
C THR A 378 -15.79 22.68 0.19
N LYS A 379 -17.00 22.77 -0.40
CA LYS A 379 -18.23 22.77 0.38
C LYS A 379 -18.36 21.50 1.22
N SER A 380 -18.16 20.32 0.64
CA SER A 380 -18.22 19.05 1.37
C SER A 380 -17.21 18.99 2.52
N LEU A 381 -16.00 19.51 2.32
CA LEU A 381 -14.97 19.58 3.35
C LEU A 381 -15.32 20.57 4.47
N ILE A 382 -15.86 21.75 4.13
CA ILE A 382 -16.34 22.72 5.12
C ILE A 382 -17.54 22.15 5.91
N ASP A 383 -18.46 21.47 5.22
CA ASP A 383 -19.61 20.81 5.86
C ASP A 383 -19.15 19.66 6.79
N ALA A 384 -17.98 19.05 6.52
CA ALA A 384 -17.27 18.13 7.40
C ALA A 384 -16.33 18.82 8.42
N GLU A 385 -16.49 20.12 8.61
CA GLU A 385 -15.80 20.97 9.59
C GLU A 385 -14.29 21.16 9.37
N PHE A 386 -13.79 20.90 8.16
CA PHE A 386 -12.40 21.24 7.81
C PHE A 386 -12.20 22.74 7.59
N THR A 387 -11.06 23.25 8.02
CA THR A 387 -10.50 24.50 7.50
C THR A 387 -9.88 24.22 6.14
N VAL A 388 -10.51 24.72 5.07
CA VAL A 388 -10.06 24.46 3.69
C VAL A 388 -9.21 25.61 3.18
N TYR A 389 -8.00 25.29 2.76
CA TYR A 389 -7.11 26.17 2.03
C TYR A 389 -7.19 25.86 0.54
N GLN A 390 -7.21 26.89 -0.29
CA GLN A 390 -7.20 26.74 -1.73
C GLN A 390 -6.08 27.56 -2.35
N SER A 391 -5.41 27.00 -3.33
CA SER A 391 -4.48 27.73 -4.18
C SER A 391 -4.83 27.49 -5.64
N HIS A 392 -5.31 28.55 -6.29
CA HIS A 392 -5.53 28.62 -7.73
C HIS A 392 -4.35 29.32 -8.35
N SER A 393 -3.52 28.58 -9.08
CA SER A 393 -2.23 29.10 -9.52
C SER A 393 -2.11 29.13 -11.04
N TYR A 394 -2.10 30.34 -11.60
CA TYR A 394 -1.16 30.69 -12.70
C TYR A 394 0.20 31.15 -12.14
N ALA A 395 0.30 31.27 -10.82
CA ALA A 395 1.42 31.87 -10.10
C ALA A 395 2.63 30.93 -10.01
N SER A 396 3.82 31.53 -9.91
CA SER A 396 5.09 30.81 -9.96
C SER A 396 5.18 29.64 -8.96
N ASN A 397 5.82 28.56 -9.42
CA ASN A 397 6.17 27.30 -8.73
C ASN A 397 6.56 27.41 -7.25
N VAL A 398 7.11 28.56 -6.86
CA VAL A 398 7.58 28.84 -5.50
C VAL A 398 6.43 28.85 -4.50
N LEU A 399 5.25 29.41 -4.82
CA LEU A 399 4.17 29.53 -3.84
C LEU A 399 3.49 28.19 -3.56
N ALA A 400 3.21 27.39 -4.60
CA ALA A 400 2.65 26.06 -4.45
C ALA A 400 3.57 25.16 -3.60
N GLN A 401 4.87 25.21 -3.89
CA GLN A 401 5.87 24.50 -3.11
C GLN A 401 6.00 25.03 -1.68
N GLN A 402 5.85 26.33 -1.44
CA GLN A 402 5.82 26.88 -0.08
C GLN A 402 4.59 26.41 0.69
N LEU A 403 3.40 26.36 0.06
CA LEU A 403 2.17 25.88 0.69
C LEU A 403 2.22 24.38 0.98
N LEU A 404 2.78 23.58 0.06
CA LEU A 404 3.08 22.18 0.30
C LEU A 404 4.18 21.98 1.34
N ALA A 405 5.21 22.81 1.38
CA ALA A 405 6.25 22.75 2.41
C ALA A 405 5.72 23.11 3.80
N THR A 406 4.59 23.83 3.89
CA THR A 406 3.85 24.01 5.14
C THR A 406 2.94 22.82 5.48
N ALA A 407 2.99 21.70 4.74
CA ALA A 407 2.09 20.53 4.79
C ALA A 407 1.64 20.13 6.20
N ASN A 408 0.59 20.81 6.64
CA ASN A 408 -0.18 20.54 7.85
C ASN A 408 -1.63 20.32 7.42
N TYR A 409 -1.83 19.36 6.50
CA TYR A 409 -3.15 19.05 5.97
C TYR A 409 -3.43 17.56 6.16
N ASN A 410 -4.62 17.26 6.62
CA ASN A 410 -5.14 15.90 6.66
C ASN A 410 -5.51 15.42 5.27
N TYR A 411 -6.19 16.28 4.50
CA TYR A 411 -6.61 16.01 3.13
C TYR A 411 -5.93 16.96 2.15
N LEU A 412 -5.41 16.40 1.07
CA LEU A 412 -4.74 17.13 0.01
C LEU A 412 -5.27 16.68 -1.35
N TRP A 413 -5.81 17.60 -2.12
CA TRP A 413 -6.14 17.38 -3.53
C TRP A 413 -5.22 18.22 -4.41
N MET A 414 -4.51 17.56 -5.32
CA MET A 414 -3.65 18.21 -6.32
C MET A 414 -4.18 17.97 -7.72
N LEU A 415 -4.43 19.05 -8.45
CA LEU A 415 -4.89 19.02 -9.82
C LEU A 415 -3.96 19.86 -10.70
N ASP A 416 -3.11 19.17 -11.46
CA ASP A 416 -2.13 19.77 -12.37
C ASP A 416 -1.70 18.70 -13.39
N HIS A 417 -0.87 19.06 -14.37
CA HIS A 417 -0.21 18.09 -15.23
C HIS A 417 0.74 17.20 -14.42
N GLY A 418 0.57 15.89 -14.49
CA GLY A 418 1.44 14.97 -13.77
C GLY A 418 2.61 14.43 -14.58
N THR A 419 3.63 14.00 -13.86
CA THR A 419 4.65 13.06 -14.34
C THR A 419 4.79 11.93 -13.33
N VAL A 420 5.61 10.92 -13.66
CA VAL A 420 5.99 9.87 -12.70
C VAL A 420 6.53 10.45 -11.39
N GLY A 421 7.22 11.60 -11.44
CA GLY A 421 7.91 12.17 -10.28
C GLY A 421 7.14 13.20 -9.45
N GLY A 422 5.94 13.61 -9.86
CA GLY A 422 5.13 14.61 -9.16
C GLY A 422 3.95 15.14 -9.96
N CYS A 423 3.04 15.85 -9.28
CA CYS A 423 1.89 16.51 -9.91
C CYS A 423 2.22 17.98 -10.16
N GLY A 424 2.57 18.29 -11.39
CA GLY A 424 2.98 19.60 -11.87
C GLY A 424 4.14 20.15 -11.07
N LEU A 425 3.85 21.14 -10.24
CA LEU A 425 4.84 21.84 -9.44
C LEU A 425 4.98 21.24 -8.03
N ALA A 426 4.12 20.30 -7.65
CA ALA A 426 4.13 19.60 -6.38
C ALA A 426 5.13 18.44 -6.40
N ASP A 427 6.21 18.57 -5.63
CA ASP A 427 7.20 17.51 -5.38
C ASP A 427 7.32 17.31 -3.87
N PHE A 428 7.02 16.10 -3.40
CA PHE A 428 7.13 15.73 -1.98
C PHE A 428 8.58 15.55 -1.50
N SER A 429 9.56 15.65 -2.39
CA SER A 429 10.98 15.49 -2.05
C SER A 429 11.43 16.52 -1.01
N GLY A 430 11.83 16.04 0.17
CA GLY A 430 12.30 16.88 1.27
C GLY A 430 11.20 17.59 2.05
N ILE A 431 9.93 17.26 1.80
CA ILE A 431 8.79 17.73 2.60
C ILE A 431 8.55 16.72 3.73
N ALA A 432 8.22 17.23 4.92
CA ALA A 432 7.67 16.42 6.01
C ALA A 432 6.17 16.70 6.11
N CYS A 433 5.38 15.67 5.88
CA CYS A 433 3.93 15.66 5.97
C CYS A 433 3.49 14.90 7.22
N HIS A 434 2.35 15.28 7.77
CA HIS A 434 1.61 14.40 8.66
C HIS A 434 0.97 13.24 7.90
N PRO A 435 0.42 12.21 8.58
CA PRO A 435 -0.24 11.07 7.93
C PRO A 435 -1.54 11.47 7.22
N SER A 436 -1.39 12.07 6.03
CA SER A 436 -2.45 12.66 5.23
C SER A 436 -2.98 11.72 4.16
N VAL A 437 -4.14 12.06 3.60
CA VAL A 437 -4.69 11.45 2.38
C VAL A 437 -4.50 12.41 1.22
N VAL A 438 -3.82 11.96 0.18
CA VAL A 438 -3.56 12.72 -1.04
C VAL A 438 -4.36 12.11 -2.19
N TYR A 439 -5.05 12.94 -2.95
CA TYR A 439 -5.55 12.60 -4.28
C TYR A 439 -4.83 13.49 -5.30
N SER A 440 -4.24 12.88 -6.32
CA SER A 440 -3.58 13.59 -7.41
C SER A 440 -4.24 13.28 -8.73
N GLY A 441 -4.78 14.30 -9.39
CA GLY A 441 -5.35 14.18 -10.73
C GLY A 441 -4.35 14.31 -11.87
N GLY A 442 -3.06 14.44 -11.55
CA GLY A 442 -2.02 14.56 -12.56
C GLY A 442 -1.65 13.23 -13.20
N CYS A 443 -1.52 13.24 -14.53
CA CYS A 443 -1.06 12.13 -15.36
C CYS A 443 0.14 11.39 -14.77
N ASN A 444 0.12 10.06 -14.78
CA ASN A 444 1.22 9.19 -14.35
C ASN A 444 1.69 9.38 -12.90
N THR A 445 0.99 10.14 -12.07
CA THR A 445 1.43 10.36 -10.67
C THR A 445 1.26 9.11 -9.80
N GLY A 446 0.46 8.14 -10.26
CA GLY A 446 0.40 6.78 -9.74
C GLY A 446 1.18 5.77 -10.59
N HIS A 447 2.08 6.17 -11.48
CA HIS A 447 2.86 5.21 -12.30
C HIS A 447 4.04 4.66 -11.48
N THR A 448 4.00 3.37 -11.16
CA THR A 448 5.00 2.73 -10.30
C THR A 448 5.62 1.46 -10.90
N ASP A 449 5.05 0.92 -11.98
CA ASP A 449 5.67 -0.15 -12.75
C ASP A 449 6.76 0.36 -13.68
N ASN A 450 7.82 -0.43 -13.90
CA ASN A 450 8.86 -0.15 -14.89
C ASN A 450 9.64 1.16 -14.71
N VAL A 451 9.62 1.70 -13.49
CA VAL A 451 10.28 2.94 -13.10
C VAL A 451 11.07 2.73 -11.80
N THR A 452 11.99 3.64 -11.51
CA THR A 452 12.71 3.60 -10.23
C THR A 452 11.79 4.10 -9.13
N LEU A 453 11.36 3.20 -8.22
CA LEU A 453 10.33 3.50 -7.22
C LEU A 453 10.61 4.76 -6.39
N LYS A 454 11.86 4.96 -5.95
CA LYS A 454 12.24 6.14 -5.14
C LYS A 454 11.98 7.49 -5.83
N ASP A 455 11.93 7.51 -7.16
CA ASP A 455 11.74 8.72 -7.95
C ASP A 455 10.26 8.96 -8.26
N THR A 456 9.36 8.03 -7.90
CA THR A 456 7.92 8.14 -8.13
C THR A 456 7.25 9.11 -7.15
N ALA A 457 6.20 9.80 -7.60
CA ALA A 457 5.41 10.71 -6.77
C ALA A 457 4.81 9.99 -5.56
N VAL A 458 4.34 8.76 -5.76
CA VAL A 458 3.82 7.86 -4.71
C VAL A 458 4.87 7.65 -3.61
N CYS A 459 6.06 7.18 -3.96
CA CYS A 459 7.06 6.84 -2.94
C CYS A 459 7.63 8.10 -2.28
N LYS A 460 7.77 9.21 -3.02
CA LYS A 460 8.14 10.51 -2.44
C LYS A 460 7.11 10.99 -1.43
N ALA A 461 5.81 10.89 -1.75
CA ALA A 461 4.72 11.24 -0.84
C ALA A 461 4.73 10.35 0.41
N ILE A 462 4.87 9.03 0.22
CA ILE A 462 4.93 8.08 1.34
C ILE A 462 6.15 8.37 2.22
N ASN A 463 7.32 8.62 1.65
CA ASN A 463 8.52 8.99 2.42
C ASN A 463 8.35 10.34 3.14
N ALA A 464 7.63 11.30 2.53
CA ALA A 464 7.31 12.56 3.17
C ALA A 464 6.41 12.41 4.39
N GLY A 465 5.61 11.33 4.49
CA GLY A 465 4.75 11.06 5.65
C GLY A 465 3.30 10.79 5.30
N VAL A 466 2.91 10.92 4.03
CA VAL A 466 1.55 10.66 3.53
C VAL A 466 1.11 9.24 3.84
N ALA A 467 -0.08 9.07 4.44
CA ALA A 467 -0.62 7.76 4.80
C ALA A 467 -1.33 7.07 3.62
N SER A 468 -1.91 7.84 2.69
CA SER A 468 -2.58 7.28 1.52
C SER A 468 -2.48 8.21 0.34
N TYR A 469 -2.23 7.65 -0.85
CA TYR A 469 -2.07 8.40 -2.09
C TYR A 469 -2.91 7.76 -3.19
N VAL A 470 -3.84 8.52 -3.77
CA VAL A 470 -4.59 8.12 -4.95
C VAL A 470 -4.02 8.86 -6.15
N GLY A 471 -3.72 8.12 -7.22
CA GLY A 471 -3.30 8.74 -8.47
C GLY A 471 -3.40 7.81 -9.67
N PRO A 472 -3.45 8.38 -10.89
CA PRO A 472 -3.56 7.63 -12.13
C PRO A 472 -2.25 6.92 -12.47
N THR A 473 -2.33 5.63 -12.80
CA THR A 473 -1.17 4.82 -13.25
C THR A 473 -0.68 5.20 -14.64
N ARG A 474 -1.50 5.89 -15.44
CA ARG A 474 -1.23 6.29 -16.82
C ARG A 474 -1.64 7.76 -17.04
N VAL A 475 -1.66 8.16 -18.30
CA VAL A 475 -2.09 9.50 -18.70
C VAL A 475 -3.56 9.65 -18.36
N ALA A 476 -3.84 10.47 -17.34
CA ALA A 476 -5.20 10.88 -17.02
C ALA A 476 -5.67 11.87 -18.08
N TRP A 477 -6.77 11.53 -18.73
CA TRP A 477 -7.32 12.36 -19.79
C TRP A 477 -8.31 13.35 -19.20
N ALA A 478 -8.03 14.63 -19.38
CA ALA A 478 -8.93 15.74 -19.06
C ALA A 478 -10.09 15.85 -20.07
N GLY A 479 -10.67 14.73 -20.48
CA GLY A 479 -11.84 14.72 -21.35
C GLY A 479 -12.99 15.44 -20.67
N LEU A 480 -13.58 16.41 -21.36
CA LEU A 480 -14.66 17.21 -20.81
C LEU A 480 -15.96 16.43 -20.81
N ARG A 481 -16.55 16.31 -19.63
CA ARG A 481 -17.89 15.76 -19.46
C ARG A 481 -18.89 16.89 -19.23
N ILE A 482 -19.86 17.02 -20.13
CA ILE A 482 -20.99 17.93 -19.95
C ILE A 482 -22.03 17.17 -19.11
N GLY A 483 -22.15 17.52 -17.83
CA GLY A 483 -23.08 16.85 -16.92
C GLY A 483 -24.55 17.04 -17.32
N ALA A 484 -25.34 15.97 -17.23
CA ALA A 484 -26.79 16.00 -17.28
C ALA A 484 -27.33 15.72 -15.87
N HIS A 485 -28.32 16.50 -15.47
CA HIS A 485 -29.01 16.53 -14.17
C HIS A 485 -28.43 17.50 -13.14
N ASP A 486 -29.26 18.50 -12.87
CA ASP A 486 -29.21 19.58 -11.88
C ASP A 486 -28.40 20.86 -12.23
N LEU A 487 -29.10 21.70 -13.00
CA LEU A 487 -29.16 23.17 -12.87
C LEU A 487 -27.94 24.06 -13.18
N THR A 488 -26.78 23.52 -13.56
CA THR A 488 -25.73 24.32 -14.20
C THR A 488 -25.40 23.79 -15.60
N PRO A 489 -26.07 24.27 -16.66
CA PRO A 489 -25.87 23.84 -18.05
C PRO A 489 -24.47 24.14 -18.65
N TYR A 490 -23.45 24.38 -17.81
CA TYR A 490 -22.11 24.79 -18.23
C TYR A 490 -20.95 24.19 -17.41
N CYS A 491 -21.20 23.30 -16.44
CA CYS A 491 -20.09 22.67 -15.72
C CYS A 491 -19.45 21.57 -16.57
N ARG A 492 -18.28 21.88 -17.14
CA ARG A 492 -17.46 20.91 -17.85
C ARG A 492 -16.47 20.31 -16.87
N TYR A 493 -16.77 19.15 -16.31
CA TYR A 493 -15.81 18.50 -15.41
C TYR A 493 -14.81 17.71 -16.24
N THR A 494 -13.53 17.72 -15.84
CA THR A 494 -12.66 16.61 -16.26
C THR A 494 -13.12 15.35 -15.53
N ARG A 495 -12.93 14.21 -16.17
CA ARG A 495 -13.32 12.90 -15.63
C ARG A 495 -12.65 12.62 -14.29
N ASP A 496 -11.36 12.89 -14.18
CA ASP A 496 -10.64 12.72 -12.93
C ASP A 496 -11.07 13.72 -11.84
N ASP A 497 -11.39 14.98 -12.19
CA ASP A 497 -11.95 15.94 -11.22
C ASP A 497 -13.24 15.44 -10.59
N TYR A 498 -14.10 14.81 -11.39
CA TYR A 498 -15.33 14.21 -10.90
C TYR A 498 -15.05 13.04 -9.95
N MET A 499 -14.05 12.21 -10.28
CA MET A 499 -13.59 11.12 -9.42
C MET A 499 -13.07 11.64 -8.08
N ALA A 500 -12.18 12.64 -8.10
CA ALA A 500 -11.63 13.28 -6.91
C ALA A 500 -12.71 13.94 -6.04
N LYS A 501 -13.61 14.71 -6.67
CA LYS A 501 -14.78 15.30 -5.99
C LYS A 501 -15.61 14.25 -5.30
N THR A 502 -15.92 13.17 -6.00
CA THR A 502 -16.74 12.09 -5.44
C THR A 502 -16.00 11.34 -4.34
N PHE A 503 -14.69 11.11 -4.51
CA PHE A 503 -13.83 10.51 -3.49
C PHE A 503 -13.85 11.32 -2.20
N PHE A 504 -13.54 12.62 -2.24
CA PHE A 504 -13.58 13.46 -1.05
C PHE A 504 -14.99 13.67 -0.52
N GLY A 505 -16.02 13.74 -1.37
CA GLY A 505 -17.41 13.79 -0.92
C GLY A 505 -17.89 12.52 -0.23
N ARG A 506 -17.28 11.36 -0.53
CA ARG A 506 -17.50 10.08 0.15
C ARG A 506 -16.62 9.93 1.39
N LEU A 507 -15.40 10.44 1.35
CA LEU A 507 -14.48 10.38 2.46
C LEU A 507 -14.93 11.33 3.58
N ALA A 508 -15.17 12.60 3.23
CA ALA A 508 -15.58 13.67 4.13
C ALA A 508 -17.02 13.51 4.62
N GLY A 509 -17.21 13.46 5.94
CA GLY A 509 -18.50 13.46 6.61
C GLY A 509 -19.23 12.12 6.65
N GLN A 510 -18.65 11.04 6.10
CA GLN A 510 -19.30 9.72 6.06
C GLN A 510 -18.56 8.65 6.88
N ASN A 511 -17.42 8.98 7.51
CA ASN A 511 -16.63 8.07 8.32
C ASN A 511 -16.25 6.78 7.56
N LEU A 512 -15.80 6.96 6.31
CA LEU A 512 -15.41 5.86 5.44
C LEU A 512 -13.89 5.74 5.40
N SER A 513 -13.41 4.51 5.30
CA SER A 513 -12.00 4.28 4.95
C SER A 513 -11.70 4.73 3.53
N VAL A 514 -10.43 5.08 3.28
CA VAL A 514 -9.97 5.55 1.96
C VAL A 514 -10.29 4.57 0.83
N GLY A 515 -10.21 3.25 1.08
CA GLY A 515 -10.54 2.24 0.08
C GLY A 515 -12.02 2.17 -0.24
N ILE A 516 -12.90 2.31 0.78
CA ILE A 516 -14.35 2.33 0.56
C ILE A 516 -14.78 3.62 -0.12
N ALA A 517 -14.19 4.76 0.26
CA ALA A 517 -14.43 6.04 -0.39
C ALA A 517 -14.06 5.99 -1.89
N LEU A 518 -12.90 5.42 -2.25
CA LEU A 518 -12.50 5.28 -3.65
C LEU A 518 -13.38 4.29 -4.42
N LYS A 519 -13.71 3.14 -3.82
CA LYS A 519 -14.65 2.18 -4.42
C LYS A 519 -16.00 2.85 -4.73
N ASN A 520 -16.57 3.57 -3.78
CA ASN A 520 -17.85 4.26 -3.93
C ASN A 520 -17.74 5.40 -4.95
N ALA A 521 -16.60 6.08 -5.04
CA ALA A 521 -16.35 7.10 -6.06
C ALA A 521 -16.39 6.50 -7.47
N LYS A 522 -15.77 5.34 -7.68
CA LYS A 522 -15.82 4.61 -8.97
C LYS A 522 -17.25 4.20 -9.34
N ILE A 523 -18.02 3.69 -8.39
CA ILE A 523 -19.43 3.30 -8.61
C ILE A 523 -20.31 4.52 -8.94
N ASN A 524 -20.16 5.61 -8.19
CA ASN A 524 -20.88 6.86 -8.46
C ASN A 524 -20.52 7.44 -9.83
N TYR A 525 -19.22 7.54 -10.12
CA TYR A 525 -18.70 7.98 -11.42
C TYR A 525 -19.39 7.24 -12.56
N PHE A 526 -19.49 5.92 -12.43
CA PHE A 526 -20.16 5.07 -13.40
C PHE A 526 -21.66 5.30 -13.52
N ASN A 527 -22.38 5.29 -12.40
CA ASN A 527 -23.84 5.46 -12.41
C ASN A 527 -24.24 6.81 -12.99
N ASP A 528 -23.48 7.85 -12.68
CA ASP A 528 -23.69 9.19 -13.22
C ASP A 528 -23.30 9.25 -14.70
N SER A 529 -22.31 8.46 -15.15
CA SER A 529 -21.93 8.24 -16.57
C SER A 529 -23.02 7.60 -17.41
N PHE A 530 -23.73 6.61 -16.87
CA PHE A 530 -24.69 5.81 -17.63
C PHE A 530 -25.93 6.60 -18.08
N VAL A 531 -26.32 7.64 -17.35
CA VAL A 531 -27.50 8.47 -17.68
C VAL A 531 -27.36 9.20 -19.03
N PHE A 532 -26.14 9.37 -19.55
CA PHE A 532 -25.89 10.15 -20.78
C PHE A 532 -25.99 9.34 -22.08
N VAL A 533 -25.83 8.00 -22.04
CA VAL A 533 -25.79 7.16 -23.27
C VAL A 533 -27.20 6.80 -23.79
N ILE A 534 -28.27 7.05 -23.01
CA ILE A 534 -29.67 6.69 -23.33
C ILE A 534 -30.28 7.59 -24.44
N GLY A 535 -29.46 8.33 -25.20
CA GLY A 535 -29.91 9.25 -26.25
C GLY A 535 -29.77 8.77 -27.70
N SER A 536 -28.88 7.84 -28.03
CA SER A 536 -28.56 7.64 -29.47
C SER A 536 -27.90 6.32 -29.91
N TYR A 537 -27.63 5.36 -29.03
CA TYR A 537 -27.08 4.07 -29.45
C TYR A 537 -27.96 2.89 -29.00
N PRO A 538 -28.18 1.89 -29.87
CA PRO A 538 -28.95 0.69 -29.53
C PRO A 538 -28.32 -0.07 -28.35
N GLU A 539 -29.17 -0.69 -27.53
CA GLU A 539 -28.88 -1.34 -26.24
C GLU A 539 -27.86 -2.50 -26.28
N ASP A 540 -27.33 -2.84 -27.45
CA ASP A 540 -26.58 -4.08 -27.68
C ASP A 540 -25.05 -3.90 -27.63
N GLU A 541 -24.55 -2.66 -27.55
CA GLU A 541 -23.14 -2.34 -27.35
C GLU A 541 -23.01 -1.35 -26.20
N TYR A 542 -22.36 -1.79 -25.11
CA TYR A 542 -21.82 -0.90 -24.09
C TYR A 542 -20.75 0.00 -24.74
N ASN A 543 -21.18 1.05 -25.44
CA ASN A 543 -20.30 1.99 -26.09
C ASN A 543 -19.83 3.00 -25.03
N TYR A 544 -19.01 2.51 -24.10
CA TYR A 544 -18.27 3.35 -23.17
C TYR A 544 -17.27 4.14 -23.99
N ASP A 545 -17.20 5.46 -23.79
CA ASP A 545 -16.00 6.18 -24.19
C ASP A 545 -14.84 5.58 -23.39
N ASP A 546 -13.83 5.09 -24.10
CA ASP A 546 -12.65 4.38 -23.57
C ASP A 546 -11.99 5.11 -22.41
N ILE A 547 -12.08 6.43 -22.46
CA ILE A 547 -11.53 7.33 -21.47
C ILE A 547 -12.22 7.19 -20.10
N ASP A 548 -13.53 6.90 -20.04
CA ASP A 548 -14.24 6.61 -18.79
C ASP A 548 -13.71 5.33 -18.14
N MET A 549 -13.49 4.30 -18.96
CA MET A 549 -12.90 3.04 -18.51
C MET A 549 -11.45 3.23 -18.05
N VAL A 550 -10.66 4.01 -18.79
CA VAL A 550 -9.29 4.39 -18.39
C VAL A 550 -9.30 5.06 -17.03
N THR A 551 -10.14 6.07 -16.81
CA THR A 551 -10.23 6.83 -15.55
C THR A 551 -10.53 5.90 -14.36
N LEU A 552 -11.49 4.98 -14.53
CA LEU A 552 -11.88 4.01 -13.50
C LEU A 552 -10.77 3.00 -13.18
N LEU A 553 -10.02 2.56 -14.18
CA LEU A 553 -8.96 1.57 -14.04
C LEU A 553 -7.65 2.17 -13.51
N GLU A 554 -7.26 3.36 -13.98
CA GLU A 554 -5.97 3.96 -13.67
C GLU A 554 -5.90 4.53 -12.24
N SER A 555 -7.04 4.98 -11.69
CA SER A 555 -7.14 5.55 -10.35
C SER A 555 -6.83 4.49 -9.29
N THR A 556 -5.59 4.48 -8.81
CA THR A 556 -5.08 3.45 -7.89
C THR A 556 -4.81 4.04 -6.51
N LEU A 557 -5.22 3.32 -5.47
CA LEU A 557 -4.91 3.66 -4.08
C LEU A 557 -3.60 3.01 -3.64
N TYR A 558 -2.63 3.83 -3.29
CA TYR A 558 -1.40 3.45 -2.61
C TYR A 558 -1.54 3.75 -1.12
N GLY A 559 -1.65 2.70 -0.31
CA GLY A 559 -1.92 2.77 1.12
C GLY A 559 -2.78 1.59 1.60
N ASP A 560 -3.06 1.57 2.91
CA ASP A 560 -3.98 0.60 3.51
C ASP A 560 -5.43 0.98 3.15
N PRO A 561 -6.18 0.16 2.40
CA PRO A 561 -7.56 0.47 2.02
C PRO A 561 -8.53 0.57 3.19
N ALA A 562 -8.19 0.01 4.37
CA ALA A 562 -8.95 0.15 5.60
C ALA A 562 -8.46 1.30 6.49
N PHE A 563 -7.51 2.13 6.04
CA PHE A 563 -7.16 3.35 6.74
C PHE A 563 -8.37 4.30 6.77
N ASN A 564 -8.80 4.66 7.97
CA ASN A 564 -9.89 5.58 8.21
C ASN A 564 -9.28 6.86 8.79
N PRO A 565 -9.05 7.89 7.96
CA PRO A 565 -8.45 9.14 8.42
C PRO A 565 -9.38 9.88 9.38
N TYR A 566 -8.80 10.72 10.23
CA TYR A 566 -9.56 11.56 11.13
C TYR A 566 -10.47 12.50 10.35
N GLU A 567 -11.66 12.77 10.90
CA GLU A 567 -12.55 13.80 10.39
C GLU A 567 -13.01 14.70 11.55
N PRO A 568 -12.94 16.04 11.40
CA PRO A 568 -13.35 16.97 12.45
C PRO A 568 -14.79 16.74 12.91
N CYS A 569 -15.73 16.61 11.97
CA CYS A 569 -17.15 16.39 12.26
C CYS A 569 -17.46 15.06 12.96
N ASN A 570 -16.54 14.09 12.94
CA ASN A 570 -16.70 12.79 13.61
C ASN A 570 -15.82 12.67 14.86
N GLU A 571 -15.06 13.70 15.23
CA GLU A 571 -14.07 13.66 16.33
C GLU A 571 -13.09 12.47 16.23
N GLY A 572 -12.90 11.88 15.05
CA GLY A 572 -12.12 10.66 14.85
C GLY A 572 -12.73 9.38 15.44
N LYS A 573 -14.07 9.31 15.61
CA LYS A 573 -14.79 8.14 16.18
C LYS A 573 -15.08 7.03 15.19
#